data_AF-A0ABD2IMJ3-F1
#
_entry.id   AF-A0ABD2IMJ3-F1
#
_cell.length_a   1.000
_cell.length_b   1.000
_cell.length_c   1.000
_cell.angle_alpha   90.00
_cell.angle_beta   90.00
_cell.angle_gamma   90.00
#
_symmetry.space_group_name_H-M   'P 1'
#
loop_
_entity.id
_entity.type
_entity.pdbx_description
1 polymer ?
#
loop_
_entity_poly.entity_id
_entity_poly.type
_entity_poly.pdbx_seq_one_letter_code
_entity_poly.pdbx_strand_id
1 'polypeptide(L)'
;MKLLKNSHQNGRNSWQKLFPVQRFVEKFAHFVVICCVVSAQIHIDLFCGFVERRIRPFLLRFDQKMGHLVEFTHLMPEKNLAKGNECPQQVTSPQFVRAPFCKVWLVGVKLKIGNEMGNWEMEKHLNGQFSNEFDAKIYTEYDNTVLRGWYQNIKLTSKVIPNRTELSEWKLDIPK
;
A
#
# COMPACT_ATOMS: atom_id res chain seq x y z
N MET A 1 42.49 47.99 -22.28
CA MET A 1 41.02 48.09 -22.23
C MET A 1 40.48 46.98 -21.34
N LYS A 2 39.85 47.33 -20.21
CA LYS A 2 39.14 46.40 -19.33
C LYS A 2 37.76 46.11 -19.94
N LEU A 3 37.51 44.87 -20.35
CA LEU A 3 36.15 44.40 -20.64
C LEU A 3 35.56 43.88 -19.32
N LEU A 4 34.68 44.67 -18.74
CA LEU A 4 33.79 44.28 -17.64
C LEU A 4 32.94 43.08 -18.10
N LYS A 5 33.24 41.88 -17.59
CA LYS A 5 32.29 40.77 -17.62
C LYS A 5 31.20 41.09 -16.60
N ASN A 6 30.10 41.67 -17.08
CA ASN A 6 28.87 41.79 -16.32
C ASN A 6 28.41 40.40 -15.89
N SER A 7 28.48 40.18 -14.58
CA SER A 7 27.69 39.19 -13.86
C SER A 7 26.21 39.43 -14.13
N HIS A 8 25.59 38.57 -14.94
CA HIS A 8 24.16 38.37 -14.88
C HIS A 8 23.89 37.03 -14.23
N GLN A 9 23.53 37.11 -12.96
CA GLN A 9 22.90 36.07 -12.17
C GLN A 9 21.73 35.49 -12.96
N ASN A 10 21.91 34.30 -13.54
CA ASN A 10 20.79 33.56 -14.10
C ASN A 10 20.13 32.74 -12.98
N GLY A 11 19.56 33.46 -12.02
CA GLY A 11 18.65 32.91 -11.02
C GLY A 11 17.32 32.56 -11.69
N ARG A 12 17.28 31.44 -12.40
CA ARG A 12 16.04 30.94 -13.02
C ARG A 12 15.65 29.63 -12.37
N ASN A 13 14.55 29.68 -11.61
CA ASN A 13 13.79 28.53 -11.18
C ASN A 13 13.45 27.68 -12.41
N SER A 14 14.18 26.58 -12.59
CA SER A 14 13.87 25.62 -13.65
C SER A 14 12.51 24.97 -13.35
N TRP A 15 11.61 24.93 -14.34
CA TRP A 15 10.33 24.22 -14.26
C TRP A 15 10.49 22.76 -13.80
N GLN A 16 11.65 22.14 -14.05
CA GLN A 16 11.97 20.79 -13.59
C GLN A 16 12.00 20.69 -12.05
N LYS A 17 12.31 21.78 -11.33
CA LYS A 17 12.30 21.82 -9.87
C LYS A 17 10.88 21.86 -9.28
N LEU A 18 9.86 22.19 -10.09
CA LEU A 18 8.46 22.20 -9.66
C LEU A 18 7.82 20.81 -9.69
N PHE A 19 8.39 19.88 -10.46
CA PHE A 19 7.92 18.51 -10.58
C PHE A 19 9.04 17.52 -10.20
N PRO A 20 9.58 17.60 -8.96
CA PRO A 20 10.54 16.62 -8.52
C PRO A 20 9.86 15.25 -8.58
N VAL A 21 10.44 14.33 -9.35
CA VAL A 21 9.98 12.93 -9.42
C VAL A 21 10.41 12.24 -8.13
N GLN A 22 9.75 12.58 -7.02
CA GLN A 22 9.99 11.92 -5.75
C GLN A 22 9.20 10.62 -5.73
N ARG A 23 9.90 9.50 -5.56
CA ARG A 23 9.25 8.18 -5.57
C ARG A 23 8.36 8.07 -4.34
N PHE A 24 7.20 7.42 -4.49
CA PHE A 24 6.26 7.25 -3.38
C PHE A 24 6.93 6.59 -2.17
N VAL A 25 7.73 5.54 -2.41
CA VAL A 25 8.46 4.79 -1.39
C VAL A 25 9.56 5.60 -0.68
N GLU A 26 9.97 6.75 -1.22
CA GLU A 26 10.96 7.63 -0.56
C GLU A 26 10.31 8.56 0.46
N LYS A 27 8.97 8.67 0.46
CA LYS A 27 8.23 9.58 1.34
C LYS A 27 7.91 8.97 2.71
N PHE A 28 8.01 7.65 2.84
CA PHE A 28 7.59 6.91 4.03
C PHE A 28 8.67 5.93 4.49
N ALA A 29 8.77 5.73 5.80
CA ALA A 29 9.64 4.73 6.41
C ALA A 29 8.93 3.37 6.59
N HIS A 30 7.62 3.43 6.81
CA HIS A 30 6.76 2.27 7.10
C HIS A 30 5.66 2.16 6.06
N PHE A 31 5.26 0.93 5.76
CA PHE A 31 4.25 0.66 4.75
C PHE A 31 3.27 -0.41 5.21
N VAL A 32 2.13 -0.48 4.54
CA VAL A 32 1.24 -1.63 4.56
C VAL A 32 1.01 -2.08 3.14
N VAL A 33 1.22 -3.37 2.89
CA VAL A 33 0.89 -4.02 1.64
C VAL A 33 -0.46 -4.71 1.81
N ILE A 34 -1.42 -4.38 0.95
CA ILE A 34 -2.73 -5.02 0.91
C ILE A 34 -2.78 -5.88 -0.35
N CYS A 35 -2.94 -7.19 -0.18
CA CYS A 35 -2.93 -8.17 -1.26
C CYS A 35 -4.30 -8.84 -1.37
N CYS A 36 -4.94 -8.65 -2.51
CA CYS A 36 -6.13 -9.40 -2.89
C CYS A 36 -5.75 -10.48 -3.90
N VAL A 37 -6.19 -11.71 -3.66
CA VAL A 37 -5.86 -12.91 -4.43
C VAL A 37 -7.15 -13.64 -4.77
N VAL A 38 -7.26 -14.10 -6.01
CA VAL A 38 -8.41 -14.85 -6.52
C VAL A 38 -7.95 -15.97 -7.45
N SER A 39 -8.72 -17.05 -7.54
CA SER A 39 -8.37 -18.17 -8.43
C SER A 39 -8.77 -17.97 -9.89
N ALA A 40 -9.68 -17.05 -10.20
CA ALA A 40 -10.09 -16.78 -11.57
C ALA A 40 -10.07 -15.28 -11.86
N GLN A 41 -9.62 -14.91 -13.05
CA GLN A 41 -9.44 -13.52 -13.46
C GLN A 41 -10.71 -12.68 -13.33
N ILE A 42 -11.89 -13.26 -13.62
CA ILE A 42 -13.18 -12.58 -13.48
C ILE A 42 -13.46 -12.08 -12.06
N HIS A 43 -12.87 -12.73 -11.04
CA HIS A 43 -13.04 -12.32 -9.65
C HIS A 43 -12.09 -11.20 -9.23
N ILE A 44 -11.14 -10.78 -10.06
CA ILE A 44 -10.31 -9.60 -9.80
C ILE A 44 -11.22 -8.37 -9.69
N ASP A 45 -12.04 -8.12 -10.71
CA ASP A 45 -12.88 -6.91 -10.71
C ASP A 45 -14.01 -6.99 -9.68
N LEU A 46 -14.48 -8.20 -9.37
CA LEU A 46 -15.52 -8.42 -8.35
C LEU A 46 -14.96 -8.27 -6.93
N PHE A 47 -14.09 -9.19 -6.50
CA PHE A 47 -13.59 -9.22 -5.13
C PHE A 47 -12.54 -8.12 -4.92
N CYS A 48 -11.52 -8.01 -5.76
CA CYS A 48 -10.51 -6.99 -5.58
C CYS A 48 -11.06 -5.58 -5.82
N GLY A 49 -12.02 -5.40 -6.73
CA GLY A 49 -12.77 -4.13 -6.85
C GLY A 49 -13.68 -3.82 -5.64
N PHE A 50 -14.20 -4.84 -4.95
CA PHE A 50 -14.90 -4.66 -3.68
C PHE A 50 -13.96 -4.22 -2.54
N VAL A 51 -12.76 -4.82 -2.45
CA VAL A 51 -11.68 -4.45 -1.52
C VAL A 51 -11.26 -3.00 -1.76
N GLU A 52 -10.94 -2.66 -3.01
CA GLU A 52 -10.43 -1.35 -3.41
C GLU A 52 -11.29 -0.18 -2.93
N ARG A 53 -12.60 -0.30 -3.13
CA ARG A 53 -13.58 0.73 -2.72
C ARG A 53 -13.64 0.94 -1.21
N ARG A 54 -13.14 0.00 -0.42
CA ARG A 54 -13.18 0.02 1.05
C ARG A 54 -11.86 0.43 1.69
N ILE A 55 -10.74 0.41 0.94
CA ILE A 55 -9.44 0.83 1.45
C ILE A 55 -9.51 2.28 1.95
N ARG A 56 -9.92 3.24 1.12
CA ARG A 56 -9.94 4.67 1.50
C ARG A 56 -10.85 4.97 2.71
N PRO A 57 -12.11 4.49 2.76
CA PRO A 57 -12.95 4.67 3.96
C PRO A 57 -12.37 4.01 5.22
N PHE A 58 -11.68 2.86 5.08
CA PHE A 58 -11.00 2.24 6.20
C PHE A 58 -9.84 3.11 6.70
N LEU A 59 -8.95 3.55 5.79
CA LEU A 59 -7.79 4.38 6.12
C LEU A 59 -8.19 5.68 6.83
N LEU A 60 -9.29 6.32 6.42
CA LEU A 60 -9.82 7.50 7.12
C LEU A 60 -10.15 7.21 8.59
N ARG A 61 -10.88 6.11 8.85
CA ARG A 61 -11.23 5.72 10.23
C ARG A 61 -10.01 5.26 11.02
N PHE A 62 -9.10 4.57 10.35
CA PHE A 62 -7.83 4.11 10.91
C PHE A 62 -7.00 5.31 11.38
N ASP A 63 -6.81 6.33 10.54
CA ASP A 63 -6.05 7.55 10.89
C ASP A 63 -6.68 8.28 12.10
N GLN A 64 -8.01 8.34 12.17
CA GLN A 64 -8.72 8.92 13.31
C GLN A 64 -8.49 8.12 14.60
N LYS A 65 -8.64 6.80 14.54
CA LYS A 65 -8.51 5.90 15.70
C LYS A 65 -7.06 5.79 16.18
N MET A 66 -6.12 5.74 15.24
CA MET A 66 -4.69 5.60 15.48
C MET A 66 -4.00 6.95 15.63
N GLY A 67 -4.73 8.06 15.73
CA GLY A 67 -4.19 9.40 15.76
C GLY A 67 -3.21 9.68 16.90
N HIS A 68 -3.10 8.82 17.91
CA HIS A 68 -2.05 8.92 18.93
C HIS A 68 -0.67 8.43 18.44
N LEU A 69 -0.65 7.52 17.46
CA LEU A 69 0.54 6.86 16.91
C LEU A 69 0.84 7.29 15.46
N VAL A 70 -0.20 7.32 14.63
CA VAL A 70 -0.14 7.60 13.18
C VAL A 70 -0.53 9.06 12.94
N GLU A 71 0.28 9.77 12.16
CA GLU A 71 -0.04 11.12 11.70
C GLU A 71 -1.04 11.07 10.54
N PHE A 72 -0.75 10.25 9.53
CA PHE A 72 -1.66 9.93 8.43
C PHE A 72 -1.21 8.68 7.66
N THR A 73 -2.14 8.11 6.90
CA THR A 73 -1.84 7.10 5.88
C THR A 73 -2.03 7.66 4.47
N HIS A 74 -1.28 7.13 3.52
CA HIS A 74 -1.36 7.54 2.12
C HIS A 74 -1.42 6.31 1.23
N LEU A 75 -2.54 6.09 0.56
CA LEU A 75 -2.65 5.06 -0.48
C LEU A 75 -1.88 5.50 -1.73
N MET A 76 -0.92 4.70 -2.18
CA MET A 76 -0.16 4.98 -3.40
C MET A 76 -1.12 5.14 -4.60
N PRO A 77 -1.11 6.30 -5.29
CA PRO A 77 -1.93 6.50 -6.48
C PRO A 77 -1.49 5.57 -7.60
N GLU A 78 -2.48 5.08 -8.34
CA GLU A 78 -2.47 3.88 -9.19
C GLU A 78 -1.12 3.48 -9.81
N LYS A 79 -0.59 2.37 -9.31
CA LYS A 79 0.04 1.32 -10.10
C LYS A 79 -0.55 0.02 -9.60
N ASN A 80 -1.19 -0.79 -10.45
CA ASN A 80 -1.41 -2.18 -10.04
C ASN A 80 -0.02 -2.82 -9.92
N LEU A 81 0.40 -3.09 -8.68
CA LEU A 81 1.75 -3.55 -8.40
C LEU A 81 1.93 -5.04 -8.72
N ALA A 82 0.83 -5.74 -9.02
CA ALA A 82 0.82 -7.08 -9.60
C ALA A 82 0.13 -7.04 -10.97
N LYS A 83 0.63 -7.80 -11.94
CA LYS A 83 0.03 -7.92 -13.27
C LYS A 83 -0.61 -9.30 -13.44
N GLY A 84 -1.93 -9.36 -13.38
CA GLY A 84 -2.68 -10.59 -13.65
C GLY A 84 -2.28 -11.72 -12.69
N ASN A 85 -1.58 -12.73 -13.22
CA ASN A 85 -1.12 -13.92 -12.50
C ASN A 85 0.28 -13.80 -11.87
N GLU A 86 0.95 -12.65 -12.01
CA GLU A 86 2.27 -12.39 -11.44
C GLU A 86 2.16 -11.85 -10.01
N CYS A 87 1.80 -12.73 -9.07
CA CYS A 87 1.72 -12.37 -7.66
C CYS A 87 3.09 -12.34 -6.98
N PRO A 88 3.37 -11.36 -6.10
CA PRO A 88 4.59 -11.37 -5.30
C PRO A 88 4.72 -12.68 -4.52
N GLN A 89 5.94 -13.20 -4.37
CA GLN A 89 6.18 -14.50 -3.74
C GLN A 89 5.73 -14.55 -2.26
N GLN A 90 5.70 -13.39 -1.60
CA GLN A 90 5.24 -13.21 -0.23
C GLN A 90 3.71 -13.39 -0.11
N VAL A 91 2.98 -13.32 -1.23
CA VAL A 91 1.54 -13.51 -1.26
C VAL A 91 1.23 -14.99 -1.23
N THR A 92 0.64 -15.44 -0.12
CA THR A 92 0.22 -16.83 0.02
C THR A 92 -1.05 -17.08 -0.80
N SER A 93 -0.99 -18.02 -1.74
CA SER A 93 -2.15 -18.48 -2.51
C SER A 93 -3.14 -19.26 -1.62
N PRO A 94 -4.45 -19.28 -1.93
CA PRO A 94 -5.37 -20.28 -1.39
C PRO A 94 -4.87 -21.72 -1.68
N GLN A 95 -5.09 -22.65 -0.76
CA GLN A 95 -4.46 -24.00 -0.75
C GLN A 95 -4.60 -24.82 -2.05
N PHE A 96 -5.58 -24.51 -2.90
CA PHE A 96 -5.88 -25.28 -4.12
C PHE A 96 -5.67 -24.50 -5.42
N VAL A 97 -5.00 -23.35 -5.37
CA VAL A 97 -4.86 -22.44 -6.52
C VAL A 97 -3.40 -22.41 -6.97
N ARG A 98 -3.11 -23.06 -8.10
CA ARG A 98 -1.75 -23.16 -8.68
C ARG A 98 -1.26 -21.86 -9.34
N ALA A 99 -2.17 -21.11 -9.97
CA ALA A 99 -1.87 -19.86 -10.67
C ALA A 99 -2.89 -18.79 -10.25
N PRO A 100 -2.71 -18.17 -9.07
CA PRO A 100 -3.62 -17.16 -8.60
C PRO A 100 -3.47 -15.86 -9.41
N PHE A 101 -4.56 -15.11 -9.49
CA PHE A 101 -4.53 -13.71 -9.90
C PHE A 101 -4.51 -12.83 -8.66
N CYS A 102 -3.87 -11.67 -8.72
CA CYS A 102 -3.89 -10.75 -7.60
C CYS A 102 -3.84 -9.28 -8.00
N LYS A 103 -4.30 -8.45 -7.06
CA LYS A 103 -4.17 -7.00 -7.06
C LYS A 103 -3.50 -6.59 -5.75
N VAL A 104 -2.51 -5.74 -5.84
CA VAL A 104 -1.69 -5.31 -4.70
C VAL A 104 -1.71 -3.80 -4.59
N TRP A 105 -2.03 -3.30 -3.40
CA TRP A 105 -1.97 -1.88 -3.06
C TRP A 105 -0.90 -1.63 -2.01
N LEU A 106 -0.24 -0.49 -2.11
CA LEU A 106 0.76 -0.03 -1.16
C LEU A 106 0.25 1.21 -0.42
N VAL A 107 0.30 1.17 0.89
CA VAL A 107 -0.06 2.29 1.77
C VAL A 107 1.20 2.74 2.49
N GLY A 108 1.56 4.01 2.35
CA GLY A 108 2.59 4.63 3.18
C GLY A 108 2.01 5.05 4.53
N VAL A 109 2.73 4.79 5.61
CA VAL A 109 2.32 5.17 6.97
C VAL A 109 3.31 6.21 7.51
N LYS A 110 2.78 7.37 7.90
CA LYS A 110 3.54 8.41 8.58
C LYS A 110 3.22 8.33 10.08
N LEU A 111 4.24 8.06 10.89
CA LEU A 111 4.11 8.08 12.35
C LEU A 111 4.32 9.48 12.90
N LYS A 112 3.75 9.75 14.07
CA LYS A 112 4.00 10.97 14.83
C LYS A 112 5.44 11.03 15.35
N ILE A 113 6.02 12.23 15.34
CA ILE A 113 7.34 12.51 15.91
C ILE A 113 7.29 12.33 17.43
N GLY A 114 8.31 11.67 17.99
CA GLY A 114 8.40 11.42 19.45
C GLY A 114 7.67 10.17 19.92
N ASN A 115 7.21 9.31 19.02
CA ASN A 115 6.72 7.99 19.40
C ASN A 115 7.89 7.12 19.90
N GLU A 116 7.85 6.72 21.17
CA GLU A 116 8.84 5.84 21.80
C GLU A 116 8.50 4.35 21.67
N MET A 117 7.35 4.01 21.07
CA MET A 117 6.94 2.62 20.87
C MET A 117 7.97 1.88 20.00
N GLY A 118 8.47 0.75 20.51
CA GLY A 118 9.44 -0.07 19.79
C GLY A 118 8.86 -0.62 18.48
N ASN A 119 9.71 -0.76 17.46
CA ASN A 119 9.31 -1.17 16.10
C ASN A 119 8.44 -2.44 16.08
N TRP A 120 8.78 -3.45 16.90
CA TRP A 120 8.01 -4.69 17.01
C TRP A 120 6.59 -4.48 17.56
N GLU A 121 6.45 -3.66 18.60
CA GLU A 121 5.15 -3.40 19.22
C GLU A 121 4.25 -2.61 18.27
N MET A 122 4.82 -1.60 17.61
CA MET A 122 4.16 -0.85 16.56
C MET A 122 3.71 -1.77 15.42
N GLU A 123 4.62 -2.60 14.89
CA GLU A 123 4.30 -3.53 13.81
C GLU A 123 3.16 -4.46 14.21
N LYS A 124 3.22 -5.07 15.40
CA LYS A 124 2.17 -5.95 15.92
C LYS A 124 0.83 -5.21 16.03
N HIS A 125 0.86 -3.98 16.54
CA HIS A 125 -0.35 -3.20 16.74
C HIS A 125 -1.00 -2.79 15.40
N LEU A 126 -0.20 -2.29 14.46
CA LEU A 126 -0.64 -1.96 13.11
C LEU A 126 -1.16 -3.20 12.36
N ASN A 127 -0.43 -4.32 12.41
CA ASN A 127 -0.86 -5.58 11.79
C ASN A 127 -2.19 -6.05 12.36
N GLY A 128 -2.39 -5.93 13.67
CA GLY A 128 -3.65 -6.24 14.34
C GLY A 128 -4.82 -5.42 13.81
N GLN A 129 -4.64 -4.11 13.62
CA GLN A 129 -5.69 -3.24 13.07
C GLN A 129 -6.06 -3.64 11.64
N PHE A 130 -5.07 -3.86 10.77
CA PHE A 130 -5.35 -4.24 9.38
C PHE A 130 -5.94 -5.66 9.28
N SER A 131 -5.39 -6.64 9.99
CA SER A 131 -5.86 -8.03 9.89
C SER A 131 -7.25 -8.21 10.52
N ASN A 132 -7.46 -7.64 11.73
CA ASN A 132 -8.68 -7.90 12.49
C ASN A 132 -9.83 -6.96 12.13
N GLU A 133 -9.54 -5.74 11.64
CA GLU A 133 -10.60 -4.75 11.37
C GLU A 133 -10.80 -4.48 9.89
N PHE A 134 -9.74 -4.55 9.08
CA PHE A 134 -9.90 -4.45 7.63
C PHE A 134 -10.20 -5.82 7.03
N ASP A 135 -9.25 -6.75 7.06
CA ASP A 135 -9.36 -8.00 6.31
C ASP A 135 -10.59 -8.81 6.75
N ALA A 136 -10.75 -9.05 8.06
CA ALA A 136 -11.88 -9.81 8.61
C ALA A 136 -13.24 -9.17 8.30
N LYS A 137 -13.31 -7.83 8.33
CA LYS A 137 -14.54 -7.10 8.01
C LYS A 137 -14.88 -7.20 6.53
N ILE A 138 -13.88 -7.09 5.64
CA ILE A 138 -14.08 -7.26 4.20
C ILE A 138 -14.64 -8.66 3.91
N TYR A 139 -14.07 -9.71 4.49
CA TYR A 139 -14.59 -11.06 4.31
C TYR A 139 -16.04 -11.18 4.77
N THR A 140 -16.34 -10.70 5.97
CA THR A 140 -17.69 -10.77 6.54
C THR A 140 -18.69 -10.01 5.67
N GLU A 141 -18.35 -8.80 5.23
CA GLU A 141 -19.23 -8.01 4.36
C GLU A 141 -19.40 -8.66 2.98
N TYR A 142 -18.31 -9.13 2.36
CA TYR A 142 -18.35 -9.72 1.03
C TYR A 142 -19.12 -11.04 1.01
N ASP A 143 -18.94 -11.88 2.03
CA ASP A 143 -19.70 -13.11 2.17
C ASP A 143 -21.21 -12.83 2.32
N ASN A 144 -21.57 -11.92 3.22
CA ASN A 144 -22.98 -11.59 3.46
C ASN A 144 -23.67 -10.91 2.25
N THR A 145 -22.94 -10.06 1.51
CA THR A 145 -23.55 -9.20 0.48
C THR A 145 -23.40 -9.72 -0.94
N VAL A 146 -22.34 -10.48 -1.23
CA VAL A 146 -21.99 -10.90 -2.59
C VAL A 146 -22.03 -12.42 -2.74
N LEU A 147 -21.29 -13.16 -1.90
CA LEU A 147 -21.15 -14.61 -2.09
C LEU A 147 -22.32 -15.41 -1.57
N ARG A 148 -22.94 -14.96 -0.47
CA ARG A 148 -23.99 -15.67 0.25
C ARG A 148 -23.61 -17.12 0.57
N GLY A 149 -22.32 -17.39 0.82
CA GLY A 149 -21.75 -18.71 1.07
C GLY A 149 -21.21 -19.50 -0.14
N TRP A 150 -21.23 -18.95 -1.37
CA TRP A 150 -21.01 -19.75 -2.59
C TRP A 150 -19.59 -19.69 -3.21
N TYR A 151 -18.58 -19.10 -2.57
CA TYR A 151 -17.22 -19.06 -3.13
C TYR A 151 -16.11 -18.96 -2.07
N GLN A 152 -15.10 -19.83 -2.12
CA GLN A 152 -14.04 -19.88 -1.10
C GLN A 152 -12.61 -19.70 -1.63
N ASN A 153 -12.43 -19.49 -2.95
CA ASN A 153 -11.11 -19.38 -3.56
C ASN A 153 -10.65 -17.92 -3.71
N ILE A 154 -10.90 -17.11 -2.68
CA ILE A 154 -10.43 -15.74 -2.54
C ILE A 154 -9.55 -15.63 -1.30
N LYS A 155 -8.60 -14.70 -1.32
CA LYS A 155 -7.81 -14.35 -0.15
C LYS A 155 -7.45 -12.87 -0.15
N LEU A 156 -7.72 -12.20 0.94
CA LEU A 156 -7.23 -10.88 1.30
C LEU A 156 -6.21 -11.02 2.43
N THR A 157 -5.11 -10.31 2.33
CA THR A 157 -4.10 -10.22 3.38
C THR A 157 -3.47 -8.84 3.38
N SER A 158 -3.49 -8.19 4.52
CA SER A 158 -2.79 -6.94 4.78
C SER A 158 -1.59 -7.18 5.69
N LYS A 159 -0.42 -6.68 5.31
CA LYS A 159 0.82 -6.86 6.08
C LYS A 159 1.60 -5.55 6.20
N VAL A 160 1.96 -5.21 7.42
CA VAL A 160 2.85 -4.10 7.75
C VAL A 160 4.28 -4.47 7.37
N ILE A 161 4.95 -3.52 6.74
CA ILE A 161 6.36 -3.56 6.40
C ILE A 161 7.05 -2.48 7.23
N PRO A 162 7.77 -2.85 8.30
CA PRO A 162 8.32 -1.89 9.26
C PRO A 162 9.48 -1.09 8.68
N ASN A 163 10.15 -1.57 7.64
CA ASN A 163 11.22 -0.85 6.98
C ASN A 163 11.10 -0.90 5.46
N ARG A 164 11.30 0.26 4.81
CA ARG A 164 11.41 0.38 3.34
C ARG A 164 12.31 -0.67 2.70
N THR A 165 13.42 -1.07 3.32
CA THR A 165 14.36 -2.05 2.72
C THR A 165 13.68 -3.39 2.42
N GLU A 166 12.69 -3.77 3.21
CA GLU A 166 11.93 -5.01 3.05
C GLU A 166 10.93 -4.94 1.88
N LEU A 167 10.58 -3.75 1.36
CA LEU A 167 9.71 -3.63 0.16
C LEU A 167 10.34 -4.25 -1.09
N SER A 168 11.67 -4.29 -1.15
CA SER A 168 12.41 -4.90 -2.26
C SER A 168 12.13 -6.40 -2.37
N GLU A 169 11.93 -7.08 -1.23
CA GLU A 169 11.57 -8.50 -1.19
C GLU A 169 10.24 -8.74 -1.91
N TRP A 170 9.29 -7.81 -1.71
CA TRP A 170 7.97 -7.86 -2.34
C TRP A 170 7.99 -7.52 -3.82
N LYS A 171 9.14 -7.12 -4.38
CA LYS A 171 9.27 -6.66 -5.77
C LYS A 171 8.29 -5.52 -6.11
N LEU A 172 7.83 -4.79 -5.10
CA LEU A 172 6.94 -3.61 -5.26
C LEU A 172 7.75 -2.34 -5.52
N ASP A 173 9.07 -2.45 -5.39
CA ASP A 173 10.03 -1.39 -5.62
C ASP A 173 10.59 -1.52 -7.05
N ILE A 174 9.78 -1.31 -8.10
CA ILE A 174 10.24 -1.54 -9.49
C ILE A 174 9.68 -0.52 -10.51
N PRO A 175 10.45 -0.02 -11.51
CA PRO A 175 11.90 -0.11 -11.78
C PRO A 175 12.64 1.26 -11.89
N LYS A 176 13.97 1.12 -12.04
CA LYS A 176 15.04 2.06 -12.42
C LYS A 176 14.61 3.30 -13.22
#